data_AF-A0AAV1KW47-F1
#
_entry.id   AF-A0AAV1KW47-F1
#
_cell.length_a   1.000
_cell.length_b   1.000
_cell.length_c   1.000
_cell.angle_alpha   90.00
_cell.angle_beta   90.00
_cell.angle_gamma   90.00
#
_symmetry.space_group_name_H-M   'P 1'
#
loop_
_entity.id
_entity.type
_entity.pdbx_description
1 polymer ?
#
loop_
_entity_poly.entity_id
_entity_poly.type
_entity_poly.pdbx_seq_one_letter_code
_entity_poly.pdbx_strand_id
1 'polypeptide(L)' 'MIRRPLTEITLKLDDLQEYESFRRDQANNSSIASEMQEDTPKPLGGCTKTTEEIHNRIGYAPKKKPSGPITI' A
#
# COMPACT_ATOMS: atom_id res chain seq x y z
N MET A 1 29.88 18.23 17.26
CA MET A 1 29.01 19.13 16.46
C MET A 1 27.57 18.80 16.79
N ILE A 2 26.75 19.81 17.10
CA ILE A 2 25.33 19.61 17.42
C ILE A 2 24.53 19.60 16.10
N ARG A 3 23.56 18.68 15.99
CA ARG A 3 22.67 18.60 14.82
C ARG A 3 21.52 19.60 14.96
N ARG A 4 21.06 20.14 13.82
CA ARG A 4 19.84 20.95 13.75
C ARG A 4 18.58 20.08 13.95
N PRO A 5 17.46 20.66 14.39
CA PRO A 5 16.17 19.97 14.43
C PRO A 5 15.66 19.61 13.02
N LEU A 6 14.72 18.65 13.00
CA LEU A 6 13.98 18.27 11.80
C LEU A 6 13.02 19.39 11.37
N THR A 7 12.79 19.50 10.07
CA THR A 7 11.85 20.47 9.51
C THR A 7 10.44 19.87 9.53
N GLU A 8 9.47 20.61 10.08
CA GLU A 8 8.05 20.24 10.06
C GLU A 8 7.36 20.88 8.86
N ILE A 9 6.56 20.08 8.15
CA ILE A 9 5.70 20.57 7.05
C ILE A 9 4.35 20.91 7.67
N THR A 10 3.89 22.14 7.47
CA THR A 10 2.60 22.63 7.96
C THR A 10 1.68 22.93 6.80
N LEU A 11 0.38 22.71 7.01
CA LEU A 11 -0.65 23.07 6.04
C LEU A 11 -0.88 24.58 6.04
N LYS A 12 -0.87 25.16 4.86
CA LYS A 12 -1.05 26.59 4.61
C LYS A 12 -2.36 26.85 3.90
N LEU A 13 -2.76 28.13 3.90
CA LEU A 13 -3.92 28.56 3.11
C LEU A 13 -3.69 28.43 1.60
N ASP A 14 -2.43 28.46 1.15
CA ASP A 14 -2.10 28.25 -0.26
C ASP A 14 -2.47 26.83 -0.74
N ASP A 15 -2.41 25.84 0.15
CA ASP A 15 -2.75 24.44 -0.14
C ASP A 15 -4.26 24.28 -0.45
N LEU A 16 -5.08 25.25 -0.08
CA LEU A 16 -6.51 25.26 -0.37
C LEU A 16 -6.80 25.39 -1.88
N GLN A 17 -5.88 26.01 -2.64
CA GLN A 17 -6.00 26.11 -4.10
C GLN A 17 -5.84 24.74 -4.78
N GLU A 18 -5.01 23.86 -4.22
CA GLU A 18 -4.86 22.49 -4.70
C GLU A 18 -6.18 21.73 -4.55
N TYR A 19 -6.84 21.87 -3.40
CA TYR A 19 -8.16 21.28 -3.15
C TYR A 19 -9.23 21.80 -4.13
N GLU A 20 -9.31 23.11 -4.36
CA GLU A 20 -10.27 23.70 -5.30
C GLU A 20 -10.03 23.25 -6.75
N SER A 21 -8.77 22.99 -7.11
CA SER A 21 -8.44 22.45 -8.43
C SER A 21 -8.89 21.00 -8.55
N PHE A 22 -8.58 20.16 -7.56
CA PHE A 22 -9.07 18.78 -7.49
C PHE A 22 -10.61 18.70 -7.55
N ARG A 23 -11.30 19.55 -6.79
CA ARG A 23 -12.78 19.63 -6.77
C ARG A 23 -13.36 19.95 -8.14
N ARG A 24 -12.78 20.91 -8.86
CA ARG A 24 -13.21 21.27 -10.23
C ARG A 24 -12.96 20.13 -11.21
N ASP A 25 -11.81 19.49 -11.12
CA ASP A 25 -11.45 18.37 -12.00
C ASP A 25 -12.37 17.15 -11.77
N GLN A 26 -12.74 16.88 -10.52
CA GLN A 26 -13.72 15.84 -10.18
C GLN A 26 -15.11 16.15 -10.72
N ALA A 27 -15.56 17.41 -10.63
CA ALA A 27 -16.87 17.84 -11.15
C ALA A 27 -16.95 17.75 -12.69
N ASN A 28 -15.84 18.04 -13.38
CA ASN A 28 -15.78 18.02 -14.84
C ASN A 28 -15.60 16.59 -15.42
N ASN A 29 -15.12 15.64 -14.63
CA ASN A 29 -14.87 14.24 -15.03
C ASN A 29 -15.87 13.27 -14.37
N SER A 30 -17.13 13.67 -14.19
CA SER A 30 -18.15 12.85 -13.51
C SER A 30 -18.45 11.50 -14.19
N SER A 31 -17.94 11.25 -15.40
CA SER A 31 -18.01 9.93 -16.06
C SER A 31 -16.87 8.96 -15.68
N ILE A 32 -15.85 9.41 -14.94
CA ILE A 32 -14.69 8.60 -14.50
C ILE A 32 -14.71 8.35 -12.98
N ALA A 33 -15.72 8.85 -12.26
CA ALA A 33 -15.85 8.65 -10.81
C ALA A 33 -16.08 7.17 -10.39
N SER A 34 -16.29 6.25 -11.33
CA SER A 34 -16.36 4.80 -11.03
C SER A 34 -14.99 4.11 -11.03
N GLU A 35 -13.91 4.78 -11.47
CA GLU A 35 -12.57 4.16 -11.57
C GLU A 35 -11.59 4.61 -10.50
N MET A 36 -11.94 5.56 -9.61
CA MET A 36 -11.21 5.74 -8.36
C MET A 36 -11.65 4.67 -7.34
N GLN A 37 -11.54 3.41 -7.75
CA GLN A 37 -11.29 2.32 -6.83
C GLN A 37 -9.96 2.67 -6.16
N GLU A 38 -10.08 3.16 -4.93
CA GLU A 38 -9.04 3.39 -3.96
C GLU A 38 -7.65 2.85 -4.36
N ASP A 39 -6.65 3.73 -4.38
CA ASP A 39 -5.24 3.37 -4.13
C ASP A 39 -5.03 2.83 -2.70
N THR A 40 -6.08 2.31 -2.05
CA THR A 40 -5.92 1.33 -0.98
C THR A 40 -5.25 0.12 -1.64
N PRO A 41 -4.03 -0.26 -1.22
CA PRO A 41 -3.46 -1.52 -1.69
C PRO A 41 -4.48 -2.60 -1.38
N LYS A 42 -5.01 -3.25 -2.45
CA LYS A 42 -5.96 -4.35 -2.33
C LYS A 42 -5.46 -5.27 -1.20
N PRO A 43 -6.26 -5.54 -0.16
CA PRO A 43 -5.85 -6.50 0.85
C PRO A 43 -5.47 -7.78 0.11
N LEU A 44 -4.28 -8.29 0.38
CA LEU A 44 -3.67 -9.46 -0.28
C LEU A 44 -4.51 -10.75 -0.15
N GLY A 45 -5.71 -10.68 0.43
CA GLY A 45 -6.66 -11.78 0.61
C GLY A 45 -7.51 -12.11 -0.62
N GLY A 46 -7.38 -11.40 -1.74
CA GLY A 46 -8.15 -11.68 -2.97
C GLY A 46 -7.42 -12.50 -4.04
N CYS A 47 -6.20 -12.95 -3.76
CA CYS A 47 -5.37 -13.59 -4.78
C CYS A 47 -5.53 -15.11 -4.72
N THR A 48 -6.20 -15.70 -5.71
CA THR A 48 -6.31 -17.17 -5.93
C THR A 48 -4.98 -17.82 -6.33
N LYS A 49 -3.85 -17.30 -5.86
CA LYS A 49 -2.53 -17.87 -6.10
C LYS A 49 -2.29 -18.95 -5.08
N THR A 50 -1.80 -20.09 -5.54
CA THR A 50 -1.41 -21.16 -4.63
C THR A 50 -0.24 -20.69 -3.77
N THR A 51 -0.15 -21.20 -2.55
CA THR A 51 0.93 -20.87 -1.61
C THR A 51 2.32 -21.12 -2.23
N GLU A 52 2.43 -22.11 -3.12
CA GLU A 52 3.64 -22.42 -3.87
C GLU A 52 4.05 -21.32 -4.86
N GLU A 53 3.09 -20.73 -5.57
CA GLU A 53 3.35 -19.59 -6.47
C GLU A 53 3.83 -18.36 -5.69
N ILE A 54 3.28 -18.15 -4.49
CA ILE A 54 3.72 -17.07 -3.60
C ILE A 54 5.17 -17.32 -3.16
N HIS A 55 5.49 -18.53 -2.70
CA HIS A 55 6.85 -18.91 -2.28
C HIS A 55 7.89 -18.68 -3.38
N ASN A 56 7.59 -19.12 -4.61
CA ASN A 56 8.46 -18.92 -5.77
C ASN A 56 8.67 -17.43 -6.07
N ARG A 57 7.60 -16.61 -5.99
CA ARG A 57 7.67 -15.18 -6.27
C ARG A 57 8.52 -14.40 -5.27
N ILE A 58 8.47 -14.75 -3.99
CA ILE A 58 9.24 -14.04 -2.94
C ILE A 58 10.58 -14.70 -2.63
N GLY A 59 10.99 -15.73 -3.39
CA GLY A 59 12.22 -16.48 -3.14
C GLY A 59 12.24 -17.20 -1.79
N TYR A 60 11.06 -17.48 -1.21
CA TYR A 60 10.96 -18.13 0.08
C TYR A 60 11.03 -19.64 -0.11
N ALA A 61 12.16 -20.22 0.30
CA ALA A 61 12.37 -21.66 0.38
C ALA A 61 12.33 -22.09 1.86
N PRO A 62 11.15 -22.43 2.41
CA PRO A 62 11.06 -22.86 3.80
C PRO A 62 11.91 -24.12 3.99
N LYS A 63 12.86 -24.08 4.93
CA LYS A 63 13.58 -25.28 5.33
C LYS A 63 12.55 -26.27 5.87
N LYS A 64 12.46 -27.46 5.25
CA LYS A 64 11.62 -28.55 5.77
C LYS A 64 12.00 -28.73 7.24
N LYS A 65 11.07 -28.45 8.16
CA LYS A 65 11.27 -28.81 9.57
C LYS A 65 11.56 -30.32 9.58
N PRO A 66 12.55 -30.82 10.34
CA PRO A 66 12.67 -32.24 10.52
C PRO A 66 11.37 -32.73 11.15
N SER A 67 10.57 -33.44 10.38
CA SER A 67 9.48 -34.28 10.88
C SER A 67 10.13 -35.44 11.61
N GLY A 68 10.62 -35.17 12.83
CA GLY A 68 11.03 -36.20 13.76
C GLY A 68 9.85 -36.56 14.66
N PRO A 69 9.55 -37.85 14.89
CA PRO A 69 8.64 -38.22 15.97
C PRO A 69 9.29 -37.83 17.30
N ILE A 70 8.59 -37.05 18.13
CA ILE A 70 8.95 -36.91 19.53
C ILE A 70 8.40 -38.15 20.23
N THR A 71 9.29 -39.12 20.44
CA THR A 71 9.08 -40.21 21.40
C THR A 71 9.18 -39.63 22.80
N ILE A 72 8.12 -39.75 23.59
CA ILE A 72 8.17 -39.82 25.06
C ILE A 72 7.33 -41.03 25.45
#